data_AF-A0A731NBI6-F1
#
_entry.id   AF-A0A731NBI6-F1
#
_cell.length_a   1.000
_cell.length_b   1.000
_cell.length_c   1.000
_cell.angle_alpha   90.00
_cell.angle_beta   90.00
_cell.angle_gamma   90.00
#
_symmetry.space_group_name_H-M   'P 1'
#
loop_
_entity.id
_entity.type
_entity.pdbx_description
1 polymer ?
#
loop_
_entity_poly.entity_id
_entity_poly.type
_entity_poly.pdbx_seq_one_letter_code
_entity_poly.pdbx_strand_id
1 'polypeptide(L)'
;MYFLLQKVILPNIDLCTEEQLYFRSQGGKYNYTSCNLLVPRHKVACFDTFYNAFSIKKWKKYTTLTSLFLRARITGCGTITVKHQENGVIRVLKQINFKSSSNIGDEIEIDISKIKFGYIYVDWQSDEDSILNGFEFLTKDRVSKSSMALVITTYNRREAVTKTINRIDKTLLTQDEFKDRFKLIVVNNGEAINHPSGNGIMVINNENLGGSGGFMRGLLEAEKIKDVKHVIFMDDDGSCEIESICRTHAFLLMAKDKNTVITGCMLFEDNPAIIHESGAIWHKDFLHYPDKHYLDAREIHALDNFDNERKIGYGGWWFFAFNINAIEYYSFPFFVRGDDLLFGYMHKKHNIVTLNGVASWQ
;
A
#
# COMPACT_ATOMS: atom_id res chain seq x y z
N MET A 1 -20.68 4.64 -9.96
CA MET A 1 -19.31 4.83 -10.48
C MET A 1 -18.39 3.93 -9.67
N TYR A 2 -17.44 3.24 -10.31
CA TYR A 2 -16.50 2.39 -9.59
C TYR A 2 -15.40 3.22 -8.93
N PHE A 3 -14.96 2.80 -7.75
CA PHE A 3 -13.80 3.32 -7.07
C PHE A 3 -12.76 2.22 -6.91
N LEU A 4 -11.50 2.53 -7.23
CA LEU A 4 -10.39 1.58 -7.12
C LEU A 4 -10.01 1.36 -5.66
N LEU A 5 -9.96 0.08 -5.25
CA LEU A 5 -9.49 -0.32 -3.92
C LEU A 5 -8.03 -0.77 -3.94
N GLN A 6 -7.65 -1.56 -4.94
CA GLN A 6 -6.37 -2.24 -5.01
C GLN A 6 -6.07 -2.63 -6.46
N LYS A 7 -4.84 -2.38 -6.92
CA LYS A 7 -4.35 -2.92 -8.20
C LYS A 7 -3.58 -4.21 -7.92
N VAL A 8 -3.77 -5.21 -8.78
CA VAL A 8 -2.84 -6.33 -8.88
C VAL A 8 -1.65 -5.84 -9.72
N ILE A 9 -0.50 -5.72 -9.08
CA ILE A 9 0.73 -5.15 -9.63
C ILE A 9 1.73 -6.23 -10.03
N LEU A 10 2.67 -5.85 -10.90
CA LEU A 10 3.78 -6.67 -11.36
C LEU A 10 5.11 -6.01 -10.93
N PRO A 11 6.23 -6.76 -10.87
CA PRO A 11 7.51 -6.26 -10.36
C PRO A 11 8.03 -5.04 -11.12
N ASN A 12 8.78 -4.16 -10.45
CA ASN A 12 9.40 -2.99 -11.08
C ASN A 12 10.91 -3.02 -10.85
N ILE A 13 11.70 -2.89 -11.93
CA ILE A 13 13.16 -2.91 -11.87
C ILE A 13 13.76 -1.81 -10.99
N ASP A 14 13.06 -0.68 -10.85
CA ASP A 14 13.50 0.45 -10.02
C ASP A 14 13.22 0.25 -8.52
N LEU A 15 12.47 -0.80 -8.14
CA LEU A 15 12.03 -1.07 -6.77
C LEU A 15 12.41 -2.47 -6.32
N CYS A 16 11.82 -3.50 -6.93
CA CYS A 16 11.99 -4.89 -6.54
C CYS A 16 11.74 -5.84 -7.71
N THR A 17 12.67 -6.77 -7.89
CA THR A 17 12.63 -7.82 -8.93
C THR A 17 12.32 -9.21 -8.38
N GLU A 18 11.99 -9.34 -7.08
CA GLU A 18 11.55 -10.61 -6.49
C GLU A 18 10.13 -10.96 -6.96
N GLU A 19 10.03 -11.60 -8.13
CA GLU A 19 8.75 -11.89 -8.81
C GLU A 19 7.72 -12.58 -7.91
N GLN A 20 8.15 -13.44 -6.99
CA GLN A 20 7.29 -14.20 -6.07
C GLN A 20 6.53 -13.33 -5.06
N LEU A 21 6.91 -12.08 -4.86
CA LEU A 21 6.12 -11.10 -4.10
C LEU A 21 4.90 -10.59 -4.88
N TYR A 22 4.88 -10.79 -6.19
CA TYR A 22 3.89 -10.26 -7.13
C TYR A 22 3.10 -11.36 -7.81
N PHE A 23 3.73 -12.37 -8.39
CA PHE A 23 3.01 -13.48 -9.02
C PHE A 23 3.77 -14.79 -8.95
N ARG A 24 3.06 -15.89 -9.22
CA ARG A 24 3.65 -17.22 -9.47
C ARG A 24 3.14 -17.71 -10.81
N SER A 25 4.04 -18.17 -11.69
CA SER A 25 3.61 -18.66 -13.00
C SER A 25 4.31 -19.94 -13.41
N GLN A 26 3.58 -20.81 -14.11
CA GLN A 26 4.12 -22.04 -14.69
C GLN A 26 4.57 -21.77 -16.13
N GLY A 27 5.78 -21.22 -16.31
CA GLY A 27 6.36 -20.95 -17.63
C GLY A 27 5.95 -19.62 -18.26
N GLY A 28 5.28 -18.75 -17.52
CA GLY A 28 5.16 -17.33 -17.88
C GLY A 28 6.53 -16.65 -17.91
N LYS A 29 6.64 -15.60 -18.73
CA LYS A 29 7.85 -14.77 -18.83
C LYS A 29 7.48 -13.32 -18.57
N TYR A 30 8.08 -12.72 -17.55
CA TYR A 30 7.89 -11.31 -17.25
C TYR A 30 8.84 -10.44 -18.07
N ASN A 31 8.33 -9.34 -18.62
CA ASN A 31 9.13 -8.35 -19.32
C ASN A 31 9.16 -7.05 -18.50
N TYR A 32 10.32 -6.78 -17.89
CA TYR A 32 10.55 -5.59 -17.06
C TYR A 32 10.47 -4.28 -17.85
N THR A 33 10.73 -4.28 -19.16
CA THR A 33 10.66 -3.08 -19.99
C THR A 33 9.21 -2.69 -20.29
N SER A 34 8.38 -3.66 -20.66
CA SER A 34 6.96 -3.43 -20.98
C SER A 34 6.02 -3.60 -19.78
N CYS A 35 6.55 -3.95 -18.60
CA CYS A 35 5.81 -4.20 -17.37
C CYS A 35 4.60 -5.13 -17.55
N ASN A 36 4.77 -6.22 -18.29
CA ASN A 36 3.71 -7.18 -18.56
C ASN A 36 4.20 -8.63 -18.49
N LEU A 37 3.27 -9.53 -18.17
CA LEU A 37 3.53 -10.96 -18.05
C LEU A 37 3.00 -11.67 -19.29
N LEU A 38 3.90 -12.27 -20.07
CA LEU A 38 3.52 -13.22 -21.12
C LEU A 38 3.15 -14.54 -20.47
N VAL A 39 1.92 -15.00 -20.68
CA VAL A 39 1.43 -16.30 -20.21
C VAL A 39 1.16 -17.17 -21.45
N PRO A 40 2.06 -18.14 -21.74
CA PRO A 40 1.91 -19.03 -22.89
C PRO A 40 0.63 -19.84 -22.80
N ARG A 41 0.14 -20.33 -23.94
CA ARG A 41 -1.05 -21.19 -24.03
C ARG A 41 -1.04 -22.33 -22.99
N HIS A 42 -2.18 -22.54 -22.34
CA HIS A 42 -2.41 -23.58 -21.32
C HIS A 42 -1.52 -23.47 -20.08
N LYS A 43 -1.02 -22.27 -19.78
CA LYS A 43 -0.28 -21.97 -18.54
C LYS A 43 -1.12 -21.11 -17.60
N VAL A 44 -0.67 -21.05 -16.36
CA VAL A 44 -1.36 -20.33 -15.27
C VAL A 44 -0.42 -19.28 -14.68
N ALA A 45 -0.97 -18.11 -14.39
CA ALA A 45 -0.39 -17.11 -13.51
C ALA A 45 -1.31 -16.92 -12.29
N CYS A 46 -0.76 -17.12 -11.09
CA CYS A 46 -1.43 -16.99 -9.81
C CYS A 46 -0.97 -15.73 -9.08
N PHE A 47 -1.91 -15.06 -8.42
CA PHE A 47 -1.68 -13.80 -7.70
C PHE A 47 -1.96 -13.95 -6.19
N ASP A 48 -1.75 -15.15 -5.66
CA ASP A 48 -1.78 -15.49 -4.23
C ASP A 48 -0.51 -15.00 -3.51
N THR A 49 -0.13 -13.73 -3.72
CA THR A 49 1.15 -13.15 -3.31
C THR A 49 0.99 -11.96 -2.36
N PHE A 50 2.09 -11.54 -1.74
CA PHE A 50 2.08 -10.48 -0.73
C PHE A 50 1.49 -9.18 -1.26
N TYR A 51 1.92 -8.72 -2.44
CA TYR A 51 1.37 -7.50 -3.00
C TYR A 51 -0.06 -7.67 -3.51
N ASN A 52 -0.47 -8.85 -3.98
CA ASN A 52 -1.70 -8.97 -4.77
C ASN A 52 -2.89 -9.64 -4.08
N ALA A 53 -2.69 -10.28 -2.93
CA ALA A 53 -3.79 -10.78 -2.11
C ALA A 53 -4.64 -9.64 -1.52
N PHE A 54 -5.95 -9.72 -1.67
CA PHE A 54 -6.93 -8.76 -1.14
C PHE A 54 -7.47 -9.24 0.21
N SER A 55 -7.07 -8.63 1.32
CA SER A 55 -7.50 -9.01 2.67
C SER A 55 -8.98 -8.68 2.95
N ILE A 56 -9.90 -9.56 2.54
CA ILE A 56 -11.33 -9.35 2.76
C ILE A 56 -11.68 -9.26 4.25
N LYS A 57 -10.92 -9.96 5.11
CA LYS A 57 -11.00 -9.84 6.58
C LYS A 57 -10.84 -8.39 7.06
N LYS A 58 -9.71 -7.75 6.71
CA LYS A 58 -9.36 -6.41 7.22
C LYS A 58 -10.25 -5.34 6.59
N TRP A 59 -10.54 -5.44 5.28
CA TRP A 59 -11.49 -4.56 4.61
C TRP A 59 -12.87 -4.60 5.29
N LYS A 60 -13.46 -5.79 5.49
CA LYS A 60 -14.77 -5.89 6.15
C LYS A 60 -14.77 -5.43 7.60
N LYS A 61 -13.70 -5.69 8.34
CA LYS A 61 -13.60 -5.32 9.76
C LYS A 61 -13.57 -3.81 9.93
N TYR A 62 -12.66 -3.13 9.23
CA TYR A 62 -12.34 -1.72 9.49
C TYR A 62 -13.03 -0.73 8.55
N THR A 63 -13.52 -1.15 7.39
CA THR A 63 -14.09 -0.24 6.39
C THR A 63 -15.57 -0.51 6.15
N THR A 64 -16.24 0.41 5.45
CA THR A 64 -17.64 0.30 5.04
C THR A 64 -17.85 -0.56 3.78
N LEU A 65 -16.86 -1.36 3.37
CA LEU A 65 -16.93 -2.17 2.16
C LEU A 65 -18.01 -3.26 2.25
N THR A 66 -18.89 -3.27 1.24
CA THR A 66 -19.99 -4.22 1.04
C THR A 66 -20.05 -4.77 -0.39
N SER A 67 -19.52 -4.06 -1.38
CA SER A 67 -19.48 -4.51 -2.79
C SER A 67 -18.06 -4.61 -3.33
N LEU A 68 -17.75 -5.69 -4.05
CA LEU A 68 -16.43 -5.96 -4.63
C LEU A 68 -16.58 -6.40 -6.09
N PHE A 69 -15.78 -5.79 -6.96
CA PHE A 69 -15.74 -6.07 -8.38
C PHE A 69 -14.30 -6.26 -8.84
N LEU A 70 -14.12 -7.06 -9.89
CA LEU A 70 -12.84 -7.28 -10.54
C LEU A 70 -12.88 -6.73 -11.97
N ARG A 71 -11.86 -5.95 -12.33
CA ARG A 71 -11.58 -5.60 -13.72
C ARG A 71 -10.25 -6.22 -14.14
N ALA A 72 -10.21 -6.80 -15.34
CA ALA A 72 -9.02 -7.45 -15.87
C ALA A 72 -8.44 -6.64 -17.04
N ARG A 73 -7.12 -6.55 -17.13
CA ARG A 73 -6.39 -5.92 -18.26
C ARG A 73 -5.51 -6.96 -18.94
N ILE A 74 -6.13 -7.77 -19.80
CA ILE A 74 -5.51 -8.94 -20.43
C ILE A 74 -5.76 -8.89 -21.93
N THR A 75 -4.72 -9.13 -22.72
CA THR A 75 -4.82 -9.40 -24.15
C THR A 75 -4.77 -10.91 -24.37
N GLY A 76 -5.81 -11.45 -25.01
CA GLY A 76 -5.94 -12.88 -25.32
C GLY A 76 -7.23 -13.50 -24.77
N CYS A 77 -7.31 -14.83 -24.84
CA CYS A 77 -8.42 -15.64 -24.36
C CYS A 77 -7.97 -16.60 -23.25
N GLY A 78 -8.88 -16.86 -22.31
CA GLY A 78 -8.60 -17.75 -21.19
C GLY A 78 -9.68 -17.69 -20.12
N THR A 79 -9.32 -18.13 -18.92
CA THR A 79 -10.22 -18.21 -17.77
C THR A 79 -9.64 -17.44 -16.60
N ILE A 80 -10.45 -16.54 -16.04
CA ILE A 80 -10.17 -15.88 -14.76
C ILE A 80 -10.85 -16.70 -13.65
N THR A 81 -10.09 -17.08 -12.64
CA THR A 81 -10.63 -17.74 -11.44
C THR A 81 -10.38 -16.88 -10.21
N VAL A 82 -11.45 -16.42 -9.56
CA VAL A 82 -11.39 -15.70 -8.28
C VAL A 82 -11.46 -16.71 -7.15
N LYS A 83 -10.44 -16.72 -6.30
CA LYS A 83 -10.28 -17.67 -5.20
C LYS A 83 -10.29 -16.94 -3.86
N HIS A 84 -10.84 -17.61 -2.86
CA HIS A 84 -10.79 -17.23 -1.45
C HIS A 84 -9.92 -18.24 -0.72
N GLN A 85 -8.98 -17.76 0.09
CA GLN A 85 -8.18 -18.59 0.98
C GLN A 85 -8.38 -18.15 2.43
N GLU A 86 -8.57 -19.13 3.29
CA GLU A 86 -8.73 -18.95 4.74
C GLU A 86 -8.10 -20.16 5.44
N ASN A 87 -7.02 -19.93 6.21
CA ASN A 87 -6.33 -20.96 7.00
C ASN A 87 -5.95 -22.20 6.15
N GLY A 88 -5.36 -21.97 4.98
CA GLY A 88 -4.97 -23.02 4.03
C GLY A 88 -6.13 -23.68 3.25
N VAL A 89 -7.40 -23.34 3.52
CA VAL A 89 -8.55 -23.84 2.74
C VAL A 89 -8.83 -22.89 1.58
N ILE A 90 -8.81 -23.41 0.35
CA ILE A 90 -9.06 -22.65 -0.88
C ILE A 90 -10.47 -22.97 -1.40
N ARG A 91 -11.22 -21.92 -1.76
CA ARG A 91 -12.54 -22.01 -2.39
C ARG A 91 -12.57 -21.16 -3.65
N VAL A 92 -13.17 -21.67 -4.71
CA VAL A 92 -13.46 -20.86 -5.92
C VAL A 92 -14.72 -20.06 -5.67
N LEU A 93 -14.62 -18.74 -5.72
CA LEU A 93 -15.78 -17.84 -5.59
C LEU A 93 -16.46 -17.62 -6.95
N LYS A 94 -15.65 -17.51 -8.01
CA LYS A 94 -16.13 -17.19 -9.34
C LYS A 94 -15.14 -17.69 -10.39
N GLN A 95 -15.65 -18.15 -11.52
CA GLN A 95 -14.87 -18.50 -12.69
C GLN A 95 -15.52 -17.88 -13.93
N ILE A 96 -14.74 -17.23 -14.79
CA ILE A 96 -15.22 -16.51 -15.97
C ILE A 96 -14.33 -16.86 -17.16
N ASN A 97 -14.96 -17.27 -18.27
CA ASN A 97 -14.30 -17.31 -19.57
C ASN A 97 -14.13 -15.87 -20.06
N PHE A 98 -12.89 -15.43 -20.17
CA PHE A 98 -12.52 -14.09 -20.59
C PHE A 98 -11.98 -14.14 -22.01
N LYS A 99 -12.47 -13.22 -22.84
CA LYS A 99 -11.96 -12.98 -24.18
C LYS A 99 -11.74 -11.49 -24.31
N SER A 100 -10.52 -11.10 -24.65
CA SER A 100 -10.19 -9.70 -24.92
C SER A 100 -11.06 -9.16 -26.07
N SER A 101 -12.15 -8.46 -25.74
CA SER A 101 -12.89 -7.63 -26.69
C SER A 101 -12.29 -6.23 -26.73
N SER A 102 -12.37 -5.56 -27.88
CA SER A 102 -11.93 -4.16 -28.04
C SER A 102 -12.65 -3.16 -27.11
N ASN A 103 -13.74 -3.56 -26.46
CA ASN A 103 -14.39 -2.81 -25.40
C ASN A 103 -13.88 -3.29 -24.03
N ILE A 104 -13.09 -2.44 -23.38
CA ILE A 104 -12.77 -2.50 -21.96
C ILE A 104 -14.07 -2.19 -21.20
N GLY A 105 -14.62 -3.09 -20.38
CA GLY A 105 -15.83 -2.72 -19.64
C GLY A 105 -16.56 -3.73 -18.76
N ASP A 106 -16.26 -5.03 -18.80
CA ASP A 106 -17.02 -5.97 -17.96
C ASP A 106 -16.37 -6.10 -16.58
N GLU A 107 -16.81 -5.27 -15.63
CA GLU A 107 -16.52 -5.50 -14.22
C GLU A 107 -17.28 -6.73 -13.70
N ILE A 108 -16.52 -7.70 -13.21
CA ILE A 108 -17.04 -8.95 -12.66
C ILE A 108 -17.39 -8.73 -11.19
N GLU A 109 -18.66 -8.86 -10.83
CA GLU A 109 -19.08 -8.83 -9.42
C GLU A 109 -18.61 -10.09 -8.68
N ILE A 110 -18.02 -9.89 -7.50
CA ILE A 110 -17.59 -10.94 -6.58
C ILE A 110 -18.50 -10.88 -5.35
N ASP A 111 -19.32 -11.92 -5.14
CA ASP A 111 -20.15 -12.01 -3.93
C ASP A 111 -19.28 -12.26 -2.70
N ILE A 112 -19.07 -11.20 -1.93
CA ILE A 112 -18.36 -11.24 -0.66
C ILE A 112 -19.30 -11.33 0.54
N SER A 113 -20.63 -11.36 0.38
CA SER A 113 -21.61 -11.20 1.47
C SER A 113 -21.40 -12.21 2.62
N LYS A 114 -21.12 -13.47 2.27
CA LYS A 114 -20.93 -14.58 3.23
C LYS A 114 -19.49 -14.74 3.75
N ILE A 115 -18.53 -14.01 3.19
CA ILE A 115 -17.11 -14.12 3.55
C ILE A 115 -16.79 -13.18 4.70
N LYS A 116 -16.09 -13.65 5.74
CA LYS A 116 -15.72 -12.83 6.91
C LYS A 116 -14.22 -12.76 7.18
N PHE A 117 -13.48 -13.80 6.80
CA PHE A 117 -12.05 -13.95 7.10
C PHE A 117 -11.27 -14.33 5.84
N GLY A 118 -9.94 -14.33 5.96
CA GLY A 118 -9.03 -14.68 4.89
C GLY A 118 -8.87 -13.58 3.85
N TYR A 119 -8.39 -13.97 2.68
CA TYR A 119 -8.10 -13.07 1.56
C TYR A 119 -8.60 -13.65 0.23
N ILE A 120 -8.77 -12.76 -0.74
CA ILE A 120 -9.20 -13.06 -2.10
C ILE A 120 -8.01 -12.83 -3.03
N TYR A 121 -7.82 -13.70 -4.00
CA TYR A 121 -6.82 -13.53 -5.06
C TYR A 121 -7.38 -14.06 -6.39
N VAL A 122 -6.63 -13.84 -7.46
CA VAL A 122 -7.04 -14.17 -8.81
C VAL A 122 -6.00 -15.04 -9.49
N ASP A 123 -6.47 -15.96 -10.33
CA ASP A 123 -5.64 -16.72 -11.25
C ASP A 123 -6.08 -16.45 -12.69
N TRP A 124 -5.09 -16.37 -13.58
CA TRP A 124 -5.27 -16.35 -15.02
C TRP A 124 -4.79 -17.66 -15.62
N GLN A 125 -5.69 -18.41 -16.26
CA GLN A 125 -5.35 -19.57 -17.06
C GLN A 125 -5.58 -19.24 -18.54
N SER A 126 -4.54 -19.39 -19.36
CA SER A 126 -4.59 -18.99 -20.76
C SER A 126 -5.06 -20.13 -21.67
N ASP A 127 -5.92 -19.81 -22.66
CA ASP A 127 -6.30 -20.74 -23.73
C ASP A 127 -5.43 -20.58 -24.99
N GLU A 128 -4.72 -19.45 -25.07
CA GLU A 128 -3.77 -19.06 -26.10
C GLU A 128 -2.60 -18.27 -25.50
N ASP A 129 -1.60 -17.91 -26.29
CA ASP A 129 -0.55 -17.00 -25.80
C ASP A 129 -1.19 -15.64 -25.47
N SER A 130 -0.98 -15.18 -24.24
CA SER A 130 -1.69 -14.02 -23.70
C SER A 130 -0.74 -13.07 -22.99
N ILE A 131 -1.11 -11.79 -22.95
CA ILE A 131 -0.36 -10.75 -22.26
C ILE A 131 -1.23 -10.22 -21.11
N LEU A 132 -0.72 -10.36 -19.89
CA LEU A 132 -1.38 -9.91 -18.68
C LEU A 132 -0.73 -8.62 -18.16
N ASN A 133 -1.52 -7.54 -18.09
CA ASN A 133 -1.10 -6.25 -17.52
C ASN A 133 -1.60 -6.04 -16.08
N GLY A 134 -2.37 -7.00 -15.54
CA GLY A 134 -2.86 -7.00 -14.17
C GLY A 134 -4.38 -6.94 -14.06
N PHE A 135 -4.82 -6.77 -12.82
CA PHE A 135 -6.23 -6.71 -12.43
C PHE A 135 -6.47 -5.53 -11.48
N GLU A 136 -7.73 -5.18 -11.27
CA GLU A 136 -8.14 -4.12 -10.36
C GLU A 136 -9.32 -4.61 -9.52
N PHE A 137 -9.19 -4.50 -8.20
CA PHE A 137 -10.31 -4.65 -7.27
C PHE A 137 -10.98 -3.30 -7.09
N LEU A 138 -12.29 -3.27 -7.30
CA LEU A 138 -13.11 -2.06 -7.35
C LEU A 138 -14.33 -2.19 -6.42
N THR A 139 -14.94 -1.07 -6.04
CA THR A 139 -16.22 -1.03 -5.33
C THR A 139 -17.18 -0.02 -5.95
N LYS A 140 -18.48 -0.18 -5.73
CA LYS A 140 -19.50 0.86 -5.99
C LYS A 140 -19.94 1.57 -4.72
N ASP A 141 -19.38 1.21 -3.58
CA ASP A 141 -19.74 1.79 -2.30
C ASP A 141 -19.36 3.27 -2.23
N ARG A 142 -19.99 3.99 -1.31
CA ARG A 142 -19.66 5.39 -1.08
C ARG A 142 -18.27 5.51 -0.46
N VAL A 143 -17.43 6.34 -1.05
CA VAL A 143 -16.08 6.64 -0.58
C VAL A 143 -15.95 8.14 -0.28
N SER A 144 -15.20 8.50 0.77
CA SER A 144 -14.88 9.89 1.07
C SER A 144 -14.15 10.58 -0.11
N LYS A 145 -14.33 11.90 -0.23
CA LYS A 145 -13.65 12.72 -1.24
C LYS A 145 -12.39 13.41 -0.72
N SER A 146 -12.02 13.21 0.55
CA SER A 146 -10.83 13.83 1.13
C SER A 146 -9.53 13.38 0.44
N SER A 147 -8.54 14.26 0.43
CA SER A 147 -7.19 13.96 -0.05
C SER A 147 -6.27 13.51 1.09
N MET A 148 -5.08 13.05 0.72
CA MET A 148 -4.01 12.62 1.61
C MET A 148 -2.72 13.38 1.31
N ALA A 149 -2.01 13.80 2.35
CA ALA A 149 -0.67 14.38 2.20
C ALA A 149 0.40 13.31 2.48
N LEU A 150 1.33 13.13 1.54
CA LEU A 150 2.57 12.39 1.75
C LEU A 150 3.57 13.36 2.37
N VAL A 151 4.06 13.05 3.57
CA VAL A 151 5.01 13.89 4.30
C VAL A 151 6.34 13.15 4.39
N ILE A 152 7.36 13.75 3.80
CA ILE A 152 8.73 13.24 3.76
C ILE A 152 9.65 14.22 4.47
N THR A 153 10.49 13.71 5.37
CA THR A 153 11.56 14.47 6.00
C THR A 153 12.91 14.04 5.44
N THR A 154 13.75 14.98 5.00
CA THR A 154 15.09 14.67 4.46
C THR A 154 16.18 15.56 5.07
N TYR A 155 17.41 15.05 5.12
CA TYR A 155 18.60 15.78 5.56
C TYR A 155 19.80 15.39 4.70
N ASN A 156 20.30 16.32 3.87
CA ASN A 156 21.49 16.15 3.02
C ASN A 156 21.47 14.91 2.08
N ARG A 157 20.29 14.38 1.72
CA ARG A 157 20.10 13.31 0.72
C ARG A 157 19.42 13.83 -0.56
N ARG A 158 19.93 14.94 -1.12
CA ARG A 158 19.31 15.66 -2.25
C ARG A 158 18.98 14.76 -3.46
N GLU A 159 19.87 13.84 -3.81
CA GLU A 159 19.64 12.93 -4.94
C GLU A 159 18.48 11.96 -4.68
N ALA A 160 18.46 11.32 -3.50
CA ALA A 160 17.42 10.37 -3.12
C ALA A 160 16.05 11.05 -3.10
N VAL A 161 15.92 12.19 -2.40
CA VAL A 161 14.63 12.90 -2.32
C VAL A 161 14.17 13.43 -3.68
N THR A 162 15.09 13.85 -4.56
CA THR A 162 14.74 14.29 -5.93
C THR A 162 14.22 13.12 -6.77
N LYS A 163 14.84 11.94 -6.68
CA LYS A 163 14.34 10.71 -7.32
C LYS A 163 12.95 10.36 -6.81
N THR A 164 12.73 10.44 -5.49
CA THR A 164 11.43 10.18 -4.85
C THR A 164 10.35 11.16 -5.33
N ILE A 165 10.65 12.48 -5.34
CA ILE A 165 9.73 13.52 -5.84
C ILE A 165 9.34 13.23 -7.29
N ASN A 166 10.32 12.99 -8.18
CA ASN A 166 10.05 12.73 -9.59
C ASN A 166 9.23 11.45 -9.81
N ARG A 167 9.53 10.39 -9.04
CA ARG A 167 8.76 9.14 -9.08
C ARG A 167 7.30 9.39 -8.68
N ILE A 168 7.07 10.05 -7.55
CA ILE A 168 5.72 10.34 -7.05
C ILE A 168 4.97 11.29 -7.99
N ASP A 169 5.62 12.32 -8.52
CA ASP A 169 5.00 13.25 -9.47
C ASP A 169 4.51 12.51 -10.73
N LYS A 170 5.39 11.72 -11.34
CA LYS A 170 5.09 10.95 -12.56
C LYS A 170 4.02 9.87 -12.34
N THR A 171 4.06 9.16 -11.22
CA THR A 171 3.23 7.96 -11.00
C THR A 171 1.95 8.21 -10.19
N LEU A 172 1.84 9.37 -9.54
CA LEU A 172 0.70 9.71 -8.69
C LEU A 172 0.14 11.09 -8.99
N LEU A 173 0.95 12.16 -8.89
CA LEU A 173 0.43 13.54 -8.90
C LEU A 173 0.03 14.04 -10.30
N THR A 174 0.57 13.45 -11.35
CA THR A 174 0.21 13.75 -12.75
C THR A 174 -0.84 12.80 -13.32
N GLN A 175 -1.16 11.71 -12.60
CA GLN A 175 -2.14 10.73 -13.06
C GLN A 175 -3.56 11.26 -12.83
N ASP A 176 -4.39 11.30 -13.87
CA ASP A 176 -5.76 11.83 -13.78
C ASP A 176 -6.62 11.15 -12.70
N GLU A 177 -6.36 9.86 -12.44
CA GLU A 177 -7.02 9.08 -11.40
C GLU A 177 -6.73 9.61 -9.98
N PHE A 178 -5.54 10.21 -9.75
CA PHE A 178 -4.98 10.46 -8.43
C PHE A 178 -4.56 11.93 -8.17
N LYS A 179 -4.37 12.76 -9.18
CA LYS A 179 -3.82 14.13 -9.07
C LYS A 179 -4.52 15.03 -8.05
N ASP A 180 -5.84 14.89 -7.92
CA ASP A 180 -6.65 15.67 -6.97
C ASP A 180 -6.80 14.99 -5.60
N ARG A 181 -6.21 13.81 -5.43
CA ARG A 181 -6.33 12.97 -4.22
C ARG A 181 -5.10 13.03 -3.32
N PHE A 182 -3.97 13.50 -3.84
CA PHE A 182 -2.70 13.51 -3.11
C PHE A 182 -2.03 14.88 -3.14
N LYS A 183 -1.23 15.14 -2.10
CA LYS A 183 -0.26 16.23 -2.01
C LYS A 183 1.06 15.65 -1.52
N LEU A 184 2.18 16.18 -1.97
CA LEU A 184 3.50 15.82 -1.49
C LEU A 184 4.10 17.01 -0.75
N ILE A 185 4.49 16.79 0.50
CA ILE A 185 5.14 17.77 1.37
C ILE A 185 6.50 17.22 1.74
N VAL A 186 7.55 17.87 1.25
CA VAL A 186 8.94 17.53 1.56
C VAL A 186 9.50 18.58 2.50
N VAL A 187 9.87 18.17 3.71
CA VAL A 187 10.54 19.00 4.69
C VAL A 187 12.03 18.69 4.66
N ASN A 188 12.81 19.64 4.17
CA ASN A 188 14.26 19.54 4.06
C ASN A 188 14.92 20.23 5.26
N ASN A 189 15.53 19.43 6.13
CA ASN A 189 16.27 19.88 7.31
C ASN A 189 17.76 20.16 7.01
N GLY A 190 18.21 19.92 5.77
CA GLY A 190 19.61 20.04 5.36
C GLY A 190 19.89 21.28 4.51
N GLU A 191 20.90 21.18 3.65
CA GLU A 191 21.20 22.22 2.66
C GLU A 191 19.98 22.52 1.79
N ALA A 192 19.72 23.81 1.54
CA ALA A 192 18.54 24.25 0.80
C ALA A 192 18.37 23.49 -0.53
N ILE A 193 17.14 23.02 -0.79
CA ILE A 193 16.75 22.40 -2.06
C ILE A 193 15.86 23.39 -2.80
N ASN A 194 16.30 23.79 -3.99
CA ASN A 194 15.51 24.61 -4.89
C ASN A 194 14.75 23.68 -5.85
N HIS A 195 13.54 23.30 -5.44
CA HIS A 195 12.62 22.56 -6.30
C HIS A 195 11.40 23.43 -6.59
N PRO A 196 10.94 23.55 -7.85
CA PRO A 196 9.73 24.30 -8.14
C PRO A 196 8.54 23.68 -7.40
N SER A 197 7.79 24.50 -6.67
CA SER A 197 6.50 24.08 -6.10
C SER A 197 5.44 24.09 -7.21
N GLY A 198 4.59 23.07 -7.26
CA GLY A 198 3.62 22.87 -8.34
C GLY A 198 3.05 21.45 -8.34
N ASN A 199 1.92 21.20 -9.03
CA ASN A 199 1.28 19.87 -9.12
C ASN A 199 0.96 19.20 -7.76
N GLY A 200 0.72 19.99 -6.71
CA GLY A 200 0.50 19.45 -5.37
C GLY A 200 1.78 19.08 -4.61
N ILE A 201 2.95 19.50 -5.11
CA ILE A 201 4.26 19.36 -4.44
C ILE A 201 4.61 20.66 -3.72
N MET A 202 5.03 20.53 -2.47
CA MET A 202 5.54 21.60 -1.63
C MET A 202 6.87 21.16 -1.01
N VAL A 203 7.94 21.93 -1.26
CA VAL A 203 9.26 21.70 -0.66
C VAL A 203 9.56 22.84 0.30
N ILE A 204 9.85 22.50 1.56
CA ILE A 204 10.05 23.44 2.67
C ILE A 204 11.46 23.26 3.20
N ASN A 205 12.29 24.30 3.07
CA ASN A 205 13.58 24.34 3.76
C ASN A 205 13.33 24.72 5.22
N ASN A 206 13.82 23.90 6.13
CA ASN A 206 13.59 23.94 7.56
C ASN A 206 14.93 23.89 8.31
N GLU A 207 14.98 24.45 9.52
CA GLU A 207 16.14 24.23 10.39
C GLU A 207 16.28 22.73 10.71
N ASN A 208 17.50 22.29 11.02
CA ASN A 208 17.70 20.89 11.41
C ASN A 208 17.13 20.62 12.80
N LEU A 209 15.85 20.24 12.83
CA LEU A 209 15.10 19.86 14.04
C LEU A 209 14.94 18.34 14.15
N GLY A 210 15.80 17.58 13.46
CA GLY A 210 15.77 16.12 13.47
C GLY A 210 14.51 15.53 12.81
N GLY A 211 14.32 14.21 12.96
CA GLY A 211 13.21 13.48 12.35
C GLY A 211 11.85 13.99 12.84
N SER A 212 11.68 14.11 14.16
CA SER A 212 10.43 14.55 14.77
C SER A 212 10.04 15.96 14.33
N GLY A 213 10.99 16.89 14.33
CA GLY A 213 10.74 18.27 13.88
C GLY A 213 10.33 18.33 12.42
N GLY A 214 10.96 17.54 11.55
CA GLY A 214 10.61 17.47 10.13
C GLY A 214 9.20 16.92 9.89
N PHE A 215 8.87 15.77 10.48
CA PHE A 215 7.55 15.16 10.32
C PHE A 215 6.44 16.03 10.90
N MET A 216 6.66 16.63 12.09
CA MET A 216 5.68 17.54 12.70
C MET A 216 5.53 18.82 11.87
N ARG A 217 6.62 19.35 11.28
CA ARG A 217 6.50 20.49 10.37
C ARG A 217 5.64 20.13 9.16
N GLY A 218 5.85 18.97 8.55
CA GLY A 218 5.05 18.52 7.42
C GLY A 218 3.57 18.30 7.78
N LEU A 219 3.28 17.75 8.96
CA LEU A 219 1.92 17.61 9.49
C LEU A 219 1.23 18.96 9.68
N LEU A 220 1.90 19.95 10.28
CA LEU A 220 1.37 21.30 10.45
C LEU A 220 1.03 21.98 9.12
N GLU A 221 1.78 21.68 8.06
CA GLU A 221 1.52 22.22 6.73
C GLU A 221 0.38 21.46 6.04
N ALA A 222 0.27 20.15 6.23
CA ALA A 222 -0.87 19.36 5.78
C ALA A 222 -2.20 19.82 6.40
N GLU A 223 -2.19 20.19 7.68
CA GLU A 223 -3.37 20.71 8.41
C GLU A 223 -3.95 22.00 7.82
N LYS A 224 -3.11 22.81 7.16
CA LYS A 224 -3.54 24.05 6.50
C LYS A 224 -4.26 23.79 5.18
N ILE A 225 -4.16 22.58 4.63
CA ILE A 225 -4.77 22.20 3.35
C ILE A 225 -6.18 21.65 3.59
N LYS A 226 -7.20 22.44 3.19
CA LYS A 226 -8.61 22.22 3.56
C LYS A 226 -9.15 20.80 3.26
N ASP A 227 -8.81 20.25 2.10
CA ASP A 227 -9.29 18.96 1.61
C ASP A 227 -8.49 17.75 2.12
N VAL A 228 -7.30 17.98 2.68
CA VAL A 228 -6.48 16.92 3.30
C VAL A 228 -7.11 16.53 4.63
N LYS A 229 -7.37 15.23 4.80
CA LYS A 229 -7.84 14.64 6.07
C LYS A 229 -6.97 13.51 6.58
N HIS A 230 -6.08 13.00 5.73
CA HIS A 230 -5.16 11.93 6.08
C HIS A 230 -3.74 12.38 5.75
N VAL A 231 -2.79 11.92 6.56
CA VAL A 231 -1.36 12.09 6.33
C VAL A 231 -0.74 10.71 6.31
N ILE A 232 0.31 10.55 5.50
CA ILE A 232 1.24 9.44 5.61
C ILE A 232 2.64 9.99 5.83
N PHE A 233 3.29 9.52 6.88
CA PHE A 233 4.73 9.71 7.09
C PHE A 233 5.50 8.65 6.32
N MET A 234 6.54 9.10 5.64
CA MET A 234 7.45 8.26 4.84
C MET A 234 8.89 8.76 4.96
N ASP A 235 9.85 7.84 4.86
CA ASP A 235 11.27 8.17 4.72
C ASP A 235 11.59 8.80 3.34
N ASP A 236 12.79 9.37 3.19
CA ASP A 236 13.13 10.21 2.04
C ASP A 236 13.50 9.49 0.74
N ASP A 237 13.88 8.23 0.81
CA ASP A 237 13.92 7.35 -0.38
C ASP A 237 12.52 6.90 -0.83
N GLY A 238 11.51 7.10 0.03
CA GLY A 238 10.12 6.75 -0.21
C GLY A 238 9.94 5.34 -0.77
N SER A 239 10.84 4.42 -0.39
CA SER A 239 11.05 3.13 -1.06
C SER A 239 9.88 2.19 -0.82
N CYS A 240 8.82 2.34 -1.61
CA CYS A 240 7.62 1.54 -1.54
C CYS A 240 6.94 1.49 -2.90
N GLU A 241 6.03 0.53 -3.05
CA GLU A 241 5.13 0.52 -4.20
C GLU A 241 4.15 1.69 -4.13
N ILE A 242 3.93 2.38 -5.25
CA ILE A 242 2.91 3.44 -5.35
C ILE A 242 1.52 2.86 -5.04
N GLU A 243 1.31 1.58 -5.34
CA GLU A 243 0.09 0.89 -4.99
C GLU A 243 -0.09 0.78 -3.47
N SER A 244 0.98 0.62 -2.67
CA SER A 244 0.89 0.64 -1.21
C SER A 244 0.30 1.97 -0.70
N ILE A 245 0.68 3.11 -1.32
CA ILE A 245 0.11 4.43 -1.04
C ILE A 245 -1.37 4.48 -1.45
N CYS A 246 -1.68 4.09 -2.69
CA CYS A 246 -3.05 4.14 -3.22
C CYS A 246 -4.03 3.25 -2.43
N ARG A 247 -3.62 2.03 -2.08
CA ARG A 247 -4.42 1.08 -1.29
C ARG A 247 -4.65 1.61 0.12
N THR A 248 -3.61 2.17 0.73
CA THR A 248 -3.72 2.81 2.06
C THR A 248 -4.73 3.96 2.04
N HIS A 249 -4.66 4.81 1.02
CA HIS A 249 -5.62 5.90 0.83
C HIS A 249 -7.04 5.38 0.65
N ALA A 250 -7.25 4.42 -0.26
CA ALA A 250 -8.54 3.80 -0.51
C ALA A 250 -9.15 3.18 0.77
N PHE A 251 -8.33 2.49 1.56
CA PHE A 251 -8.75 1.88 2.82
C PHE A 251 -9.19 2.94 3.85
N LEU A 252 -8.39 3.99 4.05
CA LEU A 252 -8.68 5.05 5.01
C LEU A 252 -9.88 5.91 4.60
N LEU A 253 -10.11 6.12 3.30
CA LEU A 253 -11.31 6.82 2.81
C LEU A 253 -12.62 6.08 3.10
N MET A 254 -12.55 4.78 3.36
CA MET A 254 -13.69 3.93 3.70
C MET A 254 -13.68 3.50 5.17
N ALA A 255 -12.72 3.95 5.98
CA ALA A 255 -12.60 3.55 7.38
C ALA A 255 -13.87 3.93 8.18
N LYS A 256 -14.36 3.00 9.00
CA LYS A 256 -15.52 3.20 9.89
C LYS A 256 -15.21 4.11 11.07
N ASP A 257 -13.96 4.11 11.52
CA ASP A 257 -13.47 4.88 12.65
C ASP A 257 -12.31 5.76 12.21
N LYS A 258 -12.35 7.06 12.56
CA LYS A 258 -11.27 8.01 12.29
C LYS A 258 -9.95 7.60 12.94
N ASN A 259 -9.98 6.82 14.01
CA ASN A 259 -8.80 6.31 14.69
C ASN A 259 -8.18 5.09 13.99
N THR A 260 -8.71 4.66 12.84
CA THR A 260 -8.05 3.63 12.02
C THR A 260 -6.76 4.18 11.44
N VAL A 261 -5.67 3.45 11.65
CA VAL A 261 -4.32 3.81 11.20
C VAL A 261 -3.78 2.65 10.37
N ILE A 262 -3.07 2.96 9.29
CA ILE A 262 -2.32 1.98 8.52
C ILE A 262 -0.84 2.14 8.82
N THR A 263 -0.17 1.04 9.15
CA THR A 263 1.29 0.96 9.15
C THR A 263 1.73 0.02 8.03
N GLY A 264 2.73 0.43 7.26
CA GLY A 264 3.39 -0.44 6.30
C GLY A 264 4.46 -1.27 7.00
N CYS A 265 4.68 -2.50 6.53
CA CYS A 265 5.82 -3.27 7.02
C CYS A 265 7.11 -2.83 6.36
N MET A 266 8.19 -2.79 7.12
CA MET A 266 9.54 -2.69 6.60
C MET A 266 10.01 -4.07 6.15
N LEU A 267 10.42 -4.16 4.88
CA LEU A 267 11.15 -5.27 4.27
C LEU A 267 12.64 -4.89 4.27
N PHE A 268 13.54 -5.86 4.42
CA PHE A 268 14.98 -5.58 4.33
C PHE A 268 15.38 -5.19 2.90
N GLU A 269 16.18 -4.16 2.72
CA GLU A 269 16.71 -3.76 1.41
C GLU A 269 17.59 -4.85 0.79
N ASP A 270 18.49 -5.46 1.59
CA ASP A 270 19.38 -6.55 1.14
C ASP A 270 18.66 -7.87 0.88
N ASN A 271 17.46 -8.05 1.45
CA ASN A 271 16.62 -9.22 1.23
C ASN A 271 15.14 -8.81 1.14
N PRO A 272 14.71 -8.30 -0.02
CA PRO A 272 13.45 -7.56 -0.19
C PRO A 272 12.19 -8.40 0.01
N ALA A 273 12.32 -9.70 0.23
CA ALA A 273 11.25 -10.62 0.57
C ALA A 273 11.03 -10.82 2.07
N ILE A 274 12.00 -10.46 2.92
CA ILE A 274 11.95 -10.75 4.35
C ILE A 274 11.46 -9.53 5.12
N ILE A 275 10.46 -9.74 5.97
CA ILE A 275 9.91 -8.68 6.83
C ILE A 275 10.87 -8.40 8.00
N HIS A 276 11.35 -7.17 8.09
CA HIS A 276 11.98 -6.65 9.29
C HIS A 276 10.94 -6.40 10.37
N GLU A 277 9.92 -5.58 10.09
CA GLU A 277 8.91 -5.24 11.09
C GLU A 277 7.61 -4.79 10.43
N SER A 278 6.46 -5.33 10.86
CA SER A 278 5.14 -4.86 10.43
C SER A 278 4.47 -3.87 11.39
N GLY A 279 5.16 -3.57 12.49
CA GLY A 279 4.71 -2.75 13.61
C GLY A 279 5.21 -3.38 14.91
N ALA A 280 5.32 -2.59 15.97
CA ALA A 280 5.90 -3.05 17.22
C ALA A 280 4.81 -3.45 18.22
N ILE A 281 4.97 -4.61 18.84
CA ILE A 281 4.09 -5.09 19.92
C ILE A 281 4.62 -4.56 21.26
N TRP A 282 3.76 -3.87 22.01
CA TRP A 282 4.08 -3.47 23.38
C TRP A 282 4.21 -4.67 24.30
N HIS A 283 5.28 -4.66 25.10
CA HIS A 283 5.46 -5.56 26.22
C HIS A 283 5.53 -4.76 27.54
N LYS A 284 5.63 -5.47 28.67
CA LYS A 284 5.84 -4.83 29.98
C LYS A 284 7.17 -4.06 30.01
N ASP A 285 7.24 -3.05 30.87
CA ASP A 285 8.46 -2.28 31.18
C ASP A 285 9.05 -1.50 30.00
N PHE A 286 8.20 -0.90 29.14
CA PHE A 286 8.59 -0.16 27.93
C PHE A 286 9.34 -0.97 26.87
N LEU A 287 9.41 -2.29 27.02
CA LEU A 287 9.94 -3.19 26.00
C LEU A 287 8.95 -3.32 24.83
N HIS A 288 9.50 -3.51 23.64
CA HIS A 288 8.74 -3.75 22.42
C HIS A 288 9.45 -4.80 21.57
N TYR A 289 8.67 -5.49 20.73
CA TYR A 289 9.18 -6.50 19.80
C TYR A 289 8.56 -6.30 18.42
N PRO A 290 9.32 -6.50 17.33
CA PRO A 290 8.80 -6.38 15.98
C PRO A 290 7.78 -7.49 15.68
N ASP A 291 6.60 -7.12 15.17
CA ASP A 291 5.64 -8.11 14.67
C ASP A 291 6.01 -8.59 13.26
N LYS A 292 5.79 -9.89 13.02
CA LYS A 292 6.12 -10.60 11.77
C LYS A 292 7.61 -10.56 11.38
N HIS A 293 8.50 -10.35 12.35
CA HIS A 293 9.94 -10.35 12.14
C HIS A 293 10.43 -11.66 11.50
N TYR A 294 11.27 -11.54 10.48
CA TYR A 294 11.82 -12.63 9.66
C TYR A 294 10.79 -13.50 8.91
N LEU A 295 9.56 -13.03 8.77
CA LEU A 295 8.58 -13.71 7.91
C LEU A 295 8.96 -13.51 6.44
N ASP A 296 9.07 -14.61 5.68
CA ASP A 296 9.32 -14.56 4.24
C ASP A 296 8.02 -14.36 3.46
N ALA A 297 7.84 -13.16 2.91
CA ALA A 297 6.62 -12.75 2.22
C ALA A 297 6.38 -13.48 0.88
N ARG A 298 7.34 -14.28 0.39
CA ARG A 298 7.19 -15.12 -0.81
C ARG A 298 6.42 -16.41 -0.52
N GLU A 299 6.32 -16.81 0.73
CA GLU A 299 5.67 -18.07 1.10
C GLU A 299 4.15 -17.92 1.20
N ILE A 300 3.38 -18.90 0.70
CA ILE A 300 1.91 -18.83 0.74
C ILE A 300 1.40 -18.74 2.18
N HIS A 301 2.01 -19.51 3.09
CA HIS A 301 1.62 -19.50 4.51
C HIS A 301 1.95 -18.17 5.21
N ALA A 302 2.90 -17.39 4.66
CA ALA A 302 3.21 -16.06 5.19
C ALA A 302 2.05 -15.08 4.98
N LEU A 303 1.23 -15.25 3.94
CA LEU A 303 0.03 -14.42 3.72
C LEU A 303 -1.02 -14.65 4.80
N ASP A 304 -1.31 -15.91 5.13
CA ASP A 304 -2.21 -16.26 6.24
C ASP A 304 -1.64 -15.71 7.57
N ASN A 305 -0.33 -15.87 7.80
CA ASN A 305 0.34 -15.33 8.97
C ASN A 305 0.25 -13.81 9.05
N PHE A 306 0.44 -13.07 7.96
CA PHE A 306 0.37 -11.61 7.93
C PHE A 306 -1.07 -11.09 8.04
N ASP A 307 -2.05 -11.81 7.47
CA ASP A 307 -3.46 -11.48 7.61
C ASP A 307 -4.00 -11.73 9.03
N ASN A 308 -3.32 -12.58 9.80
CA ASN A 308 -3.57 -12.75 11.22
C ASN A 308 -3.07 -11.57 12.05
N GLU A 309 -4.05 -10.75 12.46
CA GLU A 309 -3.84 -9.55 13.25
C GLU A 309 -3.35 -9.86 14.67
N ARG A 310 -2.38 -9.05 15.13
CA ARG A 310 -2.01 -8.90 16.54
C ARG A 310 -2.20 -7.45 16.93
N LYS A 311 -2.33 -7.19 18.24
CA LYS A 311 -2.44 -5.82 18.73
C LYS A 311 -1.08 -5.13 18.59
N ILE A 312 -0.98 -4.25 17.61
CA ILE A 312 0.19 -3.40 17.39
C ILE A 312 0.14 -2.21 18.33
N GLY A 313 1.30 -1.86 18.84
CA GLY A 313 1.52 -0.80 19.79
C GLY A 313 1.86 0.55 19.17
N TYR A 314 2.79 0.54 18.21
CA TYR A 314 3.11 1.66 17.35
C TYR A 314 3.58 1.15 15.99
N GLY A 315 3.54 2.01 14.98
CA GLY A 315 4.12 1.75 13.66
C GLY A 315 5.21 2.77 13.39
N GLY A 316 6.29 2.34 12.75
CA GLY A 316 7.39 3.24 12.40
C GLY A 316 7.01 4.21 11.30
N TRP A 317 7.62 5.39 11.32
CA TRP A 317 7.30 6.49 10.41
C TRP A 317 7.85 6.34 8.99
N TRP A 318 8.47 5.21 8.67
CA TRP A 318 8.80 4.81 7.30
C TRP A 318 7.56 4.67 6.41
N PHE A 319 6.44 4.25 6.99
CA PHE A 319 5.13 4.20 6.35
C PHE A 319 4.04 4.19 7.42
N PHE A 320 3.58 5.37 7.83
CA PHE A 320 2.56 5.51 8.89
C PHE A 320 1.46 6.48 8.48
N ALA A 321 0.27 5.95 8.19
CA ALA A 321 -0.85 6.71 7.66
C ALA A 321 -2.03 6.81 8.64
N PHE A 322 -2.50 8.02 8.89
CA PHE A 322 -3.53 8.30 9.90
C PHE A 322 -4.44 9.47 9.49
N ASN A 323 -5.61 9.57 10.12
CA ASN A 323 -6.47 10.74 10.00
C ASN A 323 -5.94 11.88 10.88
N ILE A 324 -5.79 13.07 10.33
CA ILE A 324 -5.30 14.24 11.08
C ILE A 324 -6.19 14.52 12.31
N ASN A 325 -7.51 14.34 12.21
CA ASN A 325 -8.43 14.60 13.32
C ASN A 325 -8.45 13.49 14.39
N ALA A 326 -7.62 12.46 14.23
CA ALA A 326 -7.42 11.39 15.22
C ALA A 326 -6.17 11.61 16.08
N ILE A 327 -5.41 12.68 15.85
CA ILE A 327 -4.34 13.08 16.76
C ILE A 327 -4.93 13.88 17.93
N GLU A 328 -4.42 13.62 19.12
CA GLU A 328 -4.73 14.38 20.34
C GLU A 328 -3.54 15.28 20.72
N TYR A 329 -2.34 14.86 20.35
CA TYR A 329 -1.08 15.53 20.67
C TYR A 329 -0.15 15.49 19.46
N TYR A 330 0.67 16.53 19.30
CA TYR A 330 1.84 16.43 18.42
C TYR A 330 2.92 15.56 19.08
N SER A 331 3.87 15.08 18.27
CA SER A 331 5.01 14.33 18.81
C SER A 331 5.84 15.18 19.76
N PHE A 332 6.43 14.53 20.76
CA PHE A 332 7.45 15.15 21.60
C PHE A 332 8.67 15.51 20.72
N PRO A 333 9.33 16.66 20.92
CA PRO A 333 10.41 17.14 20.06
C PRO A 333 11.73 16.41 20.35
N PHE A 334 11.77 15.09 20.15
CA PHE A 334 13.02 14.36 20.06
C PHE A 334 13.78 14.82 18.81
N PHE A 335 15.11 14.71 18.84
CA PHE A 335 15.90 14.92 17.65
C PHE A 335 15.82 13.70 16.73
N VAL A 336 15.99 12.51 17.29
CA VAL A 336 15.95 11.24 16.56
C VAL A 336 15.64 10.10 17.52
N ARG A 337 14.91 9.07 17.04
CA ARG A 337 14.46 7.87 17.76
C ARG A 337 13.45 8.11 18.88
N GLY A 338 12.52 7.17 19.01
CA GLY A 338 11.56 7.10 20.12
C GLY A 338 10.34 8.03 19.94
N ASP A 339 10.32 8.82 18.88
CA ASP A 339 9.23 9.70 18.49
C ASP A 339 8.03 8.92 17.96
N ASP A 340 8.25 7.95 17.08
CA ASP A 340 7.23 7.00 16.62
C ASP A 340 6.61 6.19 17.77
N LEU A 341 7.47 5.67 18.65
CA LEU A 341 7.12 4.90 19.84
C LEU A 341 6.25 5.73 20.80
N LEU A 342 6.71 6.93 21.16
CA LEU A 342 5.96 7.80 22.06
C LEU A 342 4.66 8.30 21.39
N PHE A 343 4.69 8.60 20.09
CA PHE A 343 3.48 8.99 19.36
C PHE A 343 2.42 7.89 19.40
N GLY A 344 2.79 6.63 19.18
CA GLY A 344 1.88 5.49 19.35
C GLY A 344 1.36 5.36 20.79
N TYR A 345 2.23 5.53 21.79
CA TYR A 345 1.85 5.46 23.20
C TYR A 345 0.86 6.57 23.62
N MET A 346 1.03 7.78 23.09
CA MET A 346 0.14 8.93 23.35
C MET A 346 -1.23 8.76 22.70
N HIS A 347 -1.34 8.02 21.60
CA HIS A 347 -2.57 7.84 20.84
C HIS A 347 -3.21 6.46 21.04
N LYS A 348 -3.53 6.10 22.28
CA LYS A 348 -4.08 4.77 22.66
C LYS A 348 -5.39 4.36 21.97
N LYS A 349 -6.10 5.31 21.37
CA LYS A 349 -7.33 5.06 20.60
C LYS A 349 -7.05 4.60 19.17
N HIS A 350 -5.81 4.76 18.68
CA HIS A 350 -5.44 4.33 17.34
C HIS A 350 -5.59 2.81 17.21
N ASN A 351 -6.37 2.42 16.20
CA ASN A 351 -6.51 1.05 15.77
C ASN A 351 -5.54 0.83 14.61
N ILE A 352 -4.31 0.42 14.94
CA ILE A 352 -3.24 0.20 13.96
C ILE A 352 -3.49 -1.11 13.21
N VAL A 353 -3.55 -1.01 11.88
CA VAL A 353 -3.81 -2.11 10.96
C VAL A 353 -2.63 -2.25 10.01
N THR A 354 -2.16 -3.48 9.83
CA THR A 354 -1.22 -3.84 8.76
C THR A 354 -2.00 -4.38 7.56
N LEU A 355 -1.55 -4.14 6.33
CA LEU A 355 -2.20 -4.67 5.13
C LEU A 355 -1.18 -5.44 4.29
N ASN A 356 -1.57 -6.59 3.74
CA ASN A 356 -0.78 -7.26 2.71
C ASN A 356 -0.51 -6.26 1.58
N GLY A 357 0.71 -6.22 1.06
CA GLY A 357 1.10 -5.33 -0.02
C GLY A 357 1.27 -3.87 0.36
N VAL A 358 1.21 -3.52 1.65
CA VAL A 358 1.59 -2.20 2.15
C VAL A 358 2.93 -2.34 2.87
N ALA A 359 4.00 -1.98 2.18
CA ALA A 359 5.36 -2.17 2.66
C ALA A 359 6.30 -1.09 2.14
N SER A 360 7.41 -0.91 2.85
CA SER A 360 8.58 -0.16 2.41
C SER A 360 9.83 -1.03 2.50
N TRP A 361 10.87 -0.69 1.75
CA TRP A 361 12.20 -1.31 1.84
C TRP A 361 13.19 -0.37 2.53
N GLN A 362 13.96 -0.87 3.49
CA GLN A 362 14.96 -0.12 4.25
C GLN A 362 16.18 -0.96 4.65
#